data_AF-A0A524JG90-F1
#
_entry.id   AF-A0A524JG90-F1
#
_cell.length_a   1.000
_cell.length_b   1.000
_cell.length_c   1.000
_cell.angle_alpha   90.00
_cell.angle_beta   90.00
_cell.angle_gamma   90.00
#
_symmetry.space_group_name_H-M   'P 1'
#
loop_
_entity.id
_entity.type
_entity.pdbx_description
1 polymer ?
#
loop_
_entity_poly.entity_id
_entity_poly.type
_entity_poly.pdbx_seq_one_letter_code
_entity_poly.pdbx_strand_id
1 'polypeptide(L)'
;MTTSEAVDKARALLEERRSELKRELAQIEQALSGLGGGRRGSGRPRGSASKPAGGKRRRRRRDGTRADHAHKYVSAHPGATASEIASSMGIKPNYVYRVMAELEKDGRVRKDGKGYRAIAELAVIDDGAGEGGGAGQA
;
A
#
# COMPACT_ATOMS: atom_id res chain seq x y z
N MET A 1 -33.10 0.34 41.76
CA MET A 1 -32.49 1.32 40.85
C MET A 1 -33.47 2.46 40.69
N THR A 2 -33.14 3.64 41.20
CA THR A 2 -33.95 4.83 40.97
C THR A 2 -33.65 5.35 39.56
N THR A 3 -34.63 6.00 38.92
CA THR A 3 -34.47 6.55 37.58
C THR A 3 -33.32 7.56 37.48
N SER A 4 -33.02 8.29 38.57
CA SER A 4 -31.88 9.21 38.66
C SER A 4 -30.55 8.51 38.45
N GLU A 5 -30.29 7.38 39.15
CA GLU A 5 -29.03 6.64 39.01
C GLU A 5 -28.81 6.10 37.60
N ALA A 6 -29.90 5.74 36.90
CA ALA A 6 -29.82 5.28 35.52
C ALA A 6 -29.47 6.43 34.55
N VAL A 7 -30.02 7.62 34.76
CA VAL A 7 -29.70 8.83 33.98
C VAL A 7 -28.26 9.27 34.22
N ASP A 8 -27.78 9.22 35.46
CA ASP A 8 -26.40 9.57 35.80
C ASP A 8 -25.39 8.62 35.15
N LYS A 9 -25.68 7.31 35.15
CA LYS A 9 -24.87 6.31 34.43
C LYS A 9 -24.88 6.53 32.92
N ALA A 10 -26.05 6.80 32.34
CA ALA A 10 -26.16 7.08 30.91
C ALA A 10 -25.35 8.33 30.52
N ARG A 11 -25.39 9.38 31.35
CA ARG A 11 -24.59 10.59 31.17
C ARG A 11 -23.09 10.31 31.21
N ALA A 12 -22.63 9.53 32.20
CA ALA A 12 -21.23 9.15 32.31
C ALA A 12 -20.72 8.39 31.06
N LEU A 13 -21.50 7.42 30.57
CA LEU A 13 -21.15 6.66 29.36
C LEU A 13 -21.10 7.55 28.11
N LEU A 14 -22.02 8.51 27.98
CA LEU A 14 -22.02 9.45 26.86
C LEU A 14 -20.84 10.43 26.93
N GLU A 15 -20.46 10.86 28.13
CA GLU A 15 -19.30 11.74 28.34
C GLU A 15 -17.99 11.01 28.02
N GLU A 16 -17.86 9.74 28.41
CA GLU A 16 -16.75 8.87 28.03
C GLU A 16 -16.67 8.71 26.51
N ARG A 17 -17.78 8.31 25.86
CA ARG A 17 -17.81 8.14 24.40
C ARG A 17 -17.50 9.44 23.66
N ARG A 18 -17.98 10.57 24.17
CA ARG A 18 -17.64 11.91 23.64
C ARG A 18 -16.14 12.20 23.75
N SER A 19 -15.48 11.77 24.82
CA SER A 19 -14.04 11.98 25.00
C SER A 19 -13.19 11.16 24.02
N GLU A 20 -13.61 9.92 23.74
CA GLU A 20 -12.96 9.05 22.75
C GLU A 20 -13.05 9.64 21.36
N LEU A 21 -14.26 10.03 20.95
CA LEU A 21 -14.50 10.63 19.63
C LEU A 21 -13.70 11.91 19.42
N LYS A 22 -13.49 12.72 20.48
CA LYS A 22 -12.61 13.90 20.40
C LYS A 22 -11.14 13.53 20.15
N ARG A 23 -10.65 12.45 20.75
CA ARG A 23 -9.27 11.97 20.54
C ARG A 23 -9.09 11.45 19.12
N GLU A 24 -10.05 10.66 18.64
CA GLU A 24 -10.06 10.14 17.26
C GLU A 24 -10.11 11.30 16.24
N LEU A 25 -10.97 12.29 16.47
CA LEU A 25 -11.06 13.48 15.62
C LEU A 25 -9.74 14.25 15.60
N ALA A 26 -9.12 14.49 16.77
CA ALA A 26 -7.82 15.17 16.84
C ALA A 26 -6.71 14.40 16.09
N GLN A 27 -6.70 13.07 16.18
CA GLN A 27 -5.76 12.22 15.45
C GLN A 27 -5.97 12.31 13.93
N ILE A 28 -7.23 12.31 13.48
CA ILE A 28 -7.58 12.46 12.07
C ILE A 28 -7.18 13.85 11.57
N GLU A 29 -7.48 14.92 12.30
CA GLU A 29 -7.10 16.29 11.95
C GLU A 29 -5.57 16.45 11.87
N GLN A 30 -4.83 15.86 12.80
CA GLN A 30 -3.37 15.85 12.76
C GLN A 30 -2.86 15.11 11.51
N ALA A 31 -3.41 13.93 11.20
CA ALA A 31 -3.06 13.19 10.00
C ALA A 31 -3.37 14.01 8.72
N LEU A 32 -4.55 14.63 8.65
CA LEU A 32 -4.95 15.49 7.54
C LEU A 32 -4.02 16.71 7.39
N SER A 33 -3.62 17.34 8.50
CA SER A 33 -2.66 18.45 8.49
C SER A 33 -1.30 18.03 7.95
N GLY A 34 -0.85 16.81 8.28
CA GLY A 34 0.38 16.21 7.76
C GLY A 34 0.31 15.87 6.28
N LEU A 35 -0.88 15.58 5.76
CA LEU A 35 -1.10 15.29 4.33
C LEU A 35 -1.17 16.56 3.47
N GLY A 36 -1.58 17.70 4.03
CA GLY A 36 -1.68 18.99 3.32
C GLY A 36 -0.42 19.86 3.33
N GLY A 37 0.59 19.56 4.16
CA GLY A 37 1.69 20.48 4.49
C GLY A 37 3.05 20.13 3.88
N GLY A 38 3.24 20.34 2.58
CA GLY A 38 4.58 20.36 2.00
C GLY A 38 5.40 21.58 2.44
N ARG A 39 6.39 21.36 3.32
CA ARG A 39 7.63 22.16 3.59
C ARG A 39 7.58 23.22 4.72
N ARG A 40 8.39 22.99 5.76
CA ARG A 40 9.57 23.81 6.11
C ARG A 40 10.40 23.06 7.18
N GLY A 41 11.60 22.63 6.80
CA GLY A 41 12.53 21.92 7.67
C GLY A 41 13.11 22.84 8.74
N SER A 42 13.12 22.36 9.98
CA SER A 42 13.95 22.91 11.03
C SER A 42 15.28 22.14 11.03
N GLY A 43 16.35 22.84 10.66
CA GLY A 43 17.73 22.51 11.03
C GLY A 43 18.50 21.52 10.16
N ARG A 44 19.26 22.02 9.18
CA ARG A 44 20.72 21.74 9.07
C ARG A 44 21.38 22.66 8.01
N PRO A 45 22.57 23.26 8.28
CA PRO A 45 23.09 24.41 7.55
C PRO A 45 23.63 24.12 6.16
N ARG A 46 23.77 25.17 5.35
CA ARG A 46 24.41 25.16 4.03
C ARG A 46 25.93 25.03 4.20
N GLY A 47 26.46 23.82 3.99
CA GLY A 47 27.90 23.60 3.90
C GLY A 47 28.31 22.16 4.22
N SER A 48 29.18 21.62 3.37
CA SER A 48 29.94 20.36 3.50
C SER A 48 29.16 19.03 3.54
N ALA A 49 29.04 18.38 2.38
CA ALA A 49 29.36 16.96 2.22
C ALA A 49 29.50 16.62 0.72
N SER A 50 30.60 15.96 0.40
CA SER A 50 31.13 15.61 -0.92
C SER A 50 30.14 15.01 -1.91
N LYS A 51 30.42 15.23 -3.20
CA LYS A 51 29.82 14.50 -4.33
C LYS A 51 29.81 13.00 -4.04
N PRO A 52 28.65 12.30 -4.05
CA PRO A 52 28.68 10.85 -4.11
C PRO A 52 28.92 10.46 -5.57
N ALA A 53 30.16 10.07 -5.87
CA ALA A 53 30.45 9.20 -6.99
C ALA A 53 29.67 7.88 -6.79
N GLY A 54 29.05 7.38 -7.87
CA GLY A 54 28.71 5.97 -8.04
C GLY A 54 27.97 5.29 -6.89
N GLY A 55 26.73 5.69 -6.60
CA GLY A 55 25.85 4.93 -5.74
C GLY A 55 24.44 5.00 -6.28
N LYS A 56 24.00 3.93 -6.97
CA LYS A 56 22.59 3.76 -7.35
C LYS A 56 21.78 3.68 -6.06
N ARG A 57 21.42 4.84 -5.49
CA ARG A 57 20.51 4.99 -4.36
C ARG A 57 19.28 4.20 -4.75
N ARG A 58 19.12 2.99 -4.18
CA ARG A 58 17.86 2.25 -4.20
C ARG A 58 16.84 3.20 -3.62
N ARG A 59 16.06 3.84 -4.51
CA ARG A 59 14.98 4.74 -4.18
C ARG A 59 14.10 3.97 -3.21
N ARG A 60 14.13 4.35 -1.92
CA ARG A 60 13.26 3.75 -0.91
C ARG A 60 11.85 3.82 -1.49
N ARG A 61 11.26 2.64 -1.71
CA ARG A 61 9.96 2.48 -2.36
C ARG A 61 8.98 3.29 -1.55
N ARG A 62 8.42 4.31 -2.19
CA ARG A 62 7.40 5.15 -1.60
C ARG A 62 6.11 4.37 -1.78
N ASP A 63 5.61 3.80 -0.70
CA ASP A 63 4.26 3.24 -0.66
C ASP A 63 3.29 4.32 -1.17
N GLY A 64 2.63 4.04 -2.29
CA GLY A 64 1.83 5.01 -3.05
C GLY A 64 2.13 5.03 -4.55
N THR A 65 2.93 4.10 -5.05
CA THR A 65 3.13 3.92 -6.50
C THR A 65 2.01 3.06 -7.10
N ARG A 66 1.79 3.16 -8.42
CA ARG A 66 0.84 2.29 -9.14
C ARG A 66 1.08 0.79 -8.89
N ALA A 67 2.31 0.40 -8.55
CA ALA A 67 2.64 -0.97 -8.14
C ALA A 67 1.96 -1.40 -6.84
N ASP A 68 1.87 -0.51 -5.84
CA ASP A 68 1.21 -0.82 -4.56
C ASP A 68 -0.30 -0.92 -4.73
N HIS A 69 -0.89 -0.05 -5.57
CA HIS A 69 -2.30 -0.15 -5.94
C HIS A 69 -2.59 -1.46 -6.66
N ALA A 70 -1.74 -1.85 -7.62
CA ALA A 70 -1.93 -3.07 -8.37
C ALA A 70 -1.75 -4.31 -7.48
N HIS A 71 -0.76 -4.30 -6.59
CA HIS A 71 -0.59 -5.34 -5.57
C HIS A 71 -1.83 -5.47 -4.69
N LYS A 72 -2.33 -4.35 -4.13
CA LYS A 72 -3.54 -4.34 -3.30
C LYS A 72 -4.75 -4.91 -4.04
N TYR A 73 -4.90 -4.58 -5.32
CA TYR A 73 -5.97 -5.12 -6.14
C TYR A 73 -5.84 -6.63 -6.35
N VAL A 74 -4.65 -7.13 -6.70
CA VAL A 74 -4.38 -8.56 -6.90
C VAL A 74 -4.51 -9.35 -5.59
N SER A 75 -4.14 -8.75 -4.45
CA SER A 75 -4.37 -9.34 -3.12
C SER A 75 -5.87 -9.48 -2.80
N ALA A 76 -6.71 -8.54 -3.24
CA ALA A 76 -8.16 -8.60 -3.06
C ALA A 76 -8.86 -9.50 -4.08
N HIS A 77 -8.30 -9.63 -5.30
CA HIS A 77 -8.85 -10.41 -6.41
C HIS A 77 -7.79 -11.39 -6.95
N PRO A 78 -7.54 -12.51 -6.24
CA PRO A 78 -6.59 -13.50 -6.71
C PRO A 78 -7.07 -14.09 -8.04
N GLY A 79 -6.16 -14.20 -9.01
CA GLY A 79 -6.48 -14.66 -10.36
C GLY A 79 -6.90 -13.56 -11.33
N ALA A 80 -6.94 -12.28 -10.89
CA ALA A 80 -7.24 -11.17 -11.78
C ALA A 80 -6.27 -11.09 -12.97
N THR A 81 -6.83 -10.88 -14.15
CA THR A 81 -6.07 -10.72 -15.40
C THR A 81 -5.49 -9.31 -15.53
N ALA A 82 -4.48 -9.17 -16.40
CA ALA A 82 -3.89 -7.85 -16.69
C ALA A 82 -4.94 -6.83 -17.17
N SER A 83 -5.95 -7.29 -17.93
CA SER A 83 -7.02 -6.44 -18.46
C SER A 83 -7.96 -5.93 -17.37
N GLU A 84 -8.31 -6.77 -16.40
CA GLU A 84 -9.19 -6.37 -15.28
C GLU A 84 -8.48 -5.38 -14.36
N ILE A 85 -7.19 -5.64 -14.07
CA ILE A 85 -6.33 -4.71 -13.31
C ILE A 85 -6.22 -3.37 -14.03
N ALA A 86 -6.05 -3.40 -15.36
CA ALA A 86 -5.95 -2.20 -16.19
C ALA A 86 -7.22 -1.35 -16.10
N SER A 87 -8.39 -1.98 -16.25
CA SER A 87 -9.69 -1.33 -16.18
C SER A 87 -9.95 -0.74 -14.79
N SER A 88 -9.67 -1.48 -13.72
CA SER A 88 -9.87 -1.00 -12.35
C SER A 88 -9.01 0.22 -12.00
N MET A 89 -7.76 0.25 -12.50
CA MET A 89 -6.84 1.35 -12.23
C MET A 89 -6.91 2.48 -13.27
N GLY A 90 -7.72 2.34 -14.33
CA GLY A 90 -7.81 3.31 -15.41
C GLY A 90 -6.50 3.50 -16.19
N ILE A 91 -5.75 2.43 -16.42
CA ILE A 91 -4.46 2.47 -17.14
C ILE A 91 -4.45 1.53 -18.33
N LYS A 92 -3.48 1.69 -19.23
CA LYS A 92 -3.29 0.79 -20.37
C LYS A 92 -2.77 -0.58 -19.92
N PRO A 93 -3.25 -1.71 -20.49
CA PRO A 93 -2.77 -3.06 -20.17
C PRO A 93 -1.25 -3.22 -20.30
N ASN A 94 -0.63 -2.57 -21.29
CA ASN A 94 0.82 -2.58 -21.46
C ASN A 94 1.58 -2.07 -20.21
N TYR A 95 1.00 -1.09 -19.51
CA TYR A 95 1.60 -0.58 -18.27
C TYR A 95 1.43 -1.57 -17.11
N VAL A 96 0.32 -2.31 -17.07
CA VAL A 96 0.10 -3.38 -16.07
C VAL A 96 1.17 -4.45 -16.19
N TYR A 97 1.51 -4.92 -17.40
CA TYR A 97 2.56 -5.93 -17.56
C TYR A 97 3.91 -5.49 -17.00
N ARG A 98 4.29 -4.21 -17.21
CA ARG A 98 5.54 -3.67 -16.67
C ARG A 98 5.52 -3.63 -15.15
N VAL A 99 4.40 -3.18 -14.57
CA VAL A 99 4.22 -3.11 -13.11
C VAL A 99 4.19 -4.51 -12.49
N MET A 100 3.51 -5.47 -13.11
CA MET A 100 3.47 -6.85 -12.64
C MET A 100 4.84 -7.51 -12.72
N ALA A 101 5.61 -7.27 -13.78
CA ALA A 101 6.98 -7.77 -13.89
C ALA A 101 7.91 -7.20 -12.79
N GLU A 102 7.72 -5.93 -12.40
CA GLU A 102 8.42 -5.35 -11.25
C GLU A 102 8.00 -6.01 -9.93
N LEU A 103 6.69 -6.18 -9.71
CA LEU A 103 6.14 -6.83 -8.51
C LEU A 103 6.54 -8.31 -8.37
N GLU A 104 6.67 -9.01 -9.50
CA GLU A 104 7.13 -10.39 -9.57
C GLU A 104 8.62 -10.50 -9.23
N LYS A 105 9.44 -9.61 -9.79
CA LYS A 105 10.85 -9.49 -9.42
C LYS A 105 11.05 -9.19 -7.94
N ASP A 106 10.07 -8.54 -7.34
CA ASP A 106 10.04 -8.19 -5.92
C ASP A 106 9.51 -9.31 -5.02
N GLY A 107 9.06 -10.42 -5.59
CA GLY A 107 8.49 -11.55 -4.84
C GLY A 107 7.13 -11.26 -4.22
N ARG A 108 6.44 -10.18 -4.65
CA ARG A 108 5.14 -9.78 -4.10
C ARG A 108 3.95 -10.37 -4.86
N VAL A 109 4.16 -10.74 -6.12
CA VAL A 109 3.13 -11.31 -7.02
C VAL A 109 3.74 -12.46 -7.81
N ARG A 110 2.95 -13.47 -8.14
CA ARG A 110 3.28 -14.55 -9.08
C ARG A 110 2.25 -14.58 -10.20
N LYS A 111 2.70 -14.93 -11.41
CA LYS A 111 1.81 -15.21 -12.54
C LYS A 111 1.18 -16.59 -12.36
N ASP A 112 -0.14 -16.66 -12.50
CA ASP A 112 -0.95 -17.87 -12.37
C ASP A 112 -1.78 -18.03 -13.64
N GLY A 113 -1.24 -18.75 -14.63
CA GLY A 113 -1.82 -18.86 -15.97
C GLY A 113 -2.01 -17.50 -16.66
N LYS A 114 -3.28 -17.10 -16.84
CA LYS A 114 -3.67 -15.80 -17.43
C LYS A 114 -3.83 -14.68 -16.39
N GLY A 115 -3.82 -15.02 -15.10
CA GLY A 115 -4.02 -14.11 -13.99
C GLY A 115 -2.77 -13.92 -13.13
N TYR A 116 -2.95 -13.18 -12.04
CA TYR A 116 -1.92 -12.92 -11.04
C TYR A 116 -2.41 -13.28 -9.65
N ARG A 117 -1.48 -13.73 -8.80
CA ARG A 117 -1.72 -14.04 -7.39
C ARG A 117 -0.71 -13.29 -6.54
N ALA A 118 -1.16 -12.63 -5.48
CA ALA A 118 -0.26 -11.99 -4.53
C ALA A 118 0.42 -13.07 -3.67
N ILE A 119 1.74 -12.98 -3.53
CA ILE A 119 2.49 -13.79 -2.57
C ILE A 119 2.50 -12.97 -1.29
N ALA A 120 1.68 -13.34 -0.31
CA ALA A 120 1.78 -12.76 1.02
C ALA A 120 3.15 -13.15 1.60
N GLU A 121 3.92 -12.15 2.03
CA GLU A 121 5.14 -12.35 2.79
C GLU A 121 4.79 -13.26 4.00
N LEU A 122 5.34 -14.48 4.01
CA LEU A 122 4.88 -15.70 4.73
C LEU A 122 3.78 -16.55 4.05
N ALA A 123 4.14 -17.19 2.94
CA ALA A 123 4.05 -18.65 2.87
C ALA A 123 5.16 -19.15 1.94
N VAL A 124 6.28 -19.55 2.55
CA VAL A 124 7.22 -20.48 1.93
C VAL A 124 6.46 -21.78 1.74
N ILE A 125 5.75 -21.90 0.62
CA ILE A 125 5.43 -23.20 0.03
C ILE A 125 6.13 -23.19 -1.31
N ASP A 126 7.30 -23.83 -1.26
CA ASP A 126 7.95 -24.44 -2.40
C ASP A 126 6.91 -25.29 -3.14
N ASP A 127 6.46 -24.80 -4.29
CA ASP A 127 5.87 -25.63 -5.32
C ASP A 127 6.57 -25.23 -6.62
N GLY A 128 7.60 -26.00 -6.92
CA GLY A 128 8.31 -25.98 -8.18
C GLY A 128 7.39 -26.35 -9.31
N ALA A 129 7.29 -25.46 -10.30
CA ALA A 129 6.98 -25.82 -11.67
C ALA A 129 7.56 -24.73 -12.57
N GLY A 130 8.87 -24.82 -12.78
CA GLY A 130 9.50 -24.17 -13.91
C GLY A 130 9.24 -25.01 -15.16
N GLU A 131 8.48 -24.46 -16.10
CA GLU A 131 8.70 -24.62 -17.54
C GLU A 131 8.29 -23.25 -18.15
N GLY A 132 9.15 -22.43 -18.73
CA GLY A 132 10.24 -22.78 -19.62
C GLY A 132 9.73 -22.66 -21.07
N GLY A 133 10.05 -21.54 -21.74
CA GLY A 133 10.06 -21.48 -23.20
C GLY A 133 8.94 -20.70 -23.87
N GLY A 134 9.20 -19.42 -24.13
CA GLY A 134 8.59 -18.71 -25.26
C GLY A 134 9.36 -18.97 -26.55
N ALA A 135 8.63 -19.00 -27.67
CA ALA A 135 8.99 -18.84 -29.08
C ALA A 135 8.19 -19.90 -29.87
N GLY A 136 7.36 -19.56 -30.85
CA GLY A 136 7.61 -18.57 -31.89
C GLY A 136 7.64 -19.35 -33.19
N GLN A 137 6.60 -19.13 -34.01
CA GLN A 137 6.39 -19.73 -35.32
C GLN A 137 7.55 -19.40 -36.28
N ALA A 138 7.97 -20.39 -37.07
CA ALA A 138 8.26 -20.29 -38.51
C ALA A 138 8.39 -21.71 -39.07
#